data_AF-A0A956L6R4-F1
#
_entry.id   AF-A0A956L6R4-F1
#
_cell.length_a   1.000
_cell.length_b   1.000
_cell.length_c   1.000
_cell.angle_alpha   90.00
_cell.angle_beta   90.00
_cell.angle_gamma   90.00
#
_symmetry.space_group_name_H-M   'P 1'
#
loop_
_entity.id
_entity.type
_entity.pdbx_description
1 polymer ?
#
loop_
_entity_poly.entity_id
_entity_poly.type
_entity_poly.pdbx_seq_one_letter_code
_entity_poly.pdbx_strand_id
1 'polypeptide(L)'
;MSSEPEAGSEPAGADEAPGERRRCDVLVLGASFGGVEVLLQLQRRLPRPLKVVVVDRQRTHGYIPLAHERLCARIGPGAALDTEAFVRSLPGVEFVHDE
;
A
#
# COMPACT_ATOMS: atom_id res chain seq x y z
N MET A 1 20.53 -23.95 54.08
CA MET A 1 19.71 -24.99 53.44
C MET A 1 18.35 -24.36 53.15
N SER A 2 18.18 -23.90 51.91
CA SER A 2 17.06 -24.24 51.01
C SER A 2 15.85 -23.33 51.24
N SER A 3 15.22 -22.67 50.25
CA SER A 3 15.37 -22.59 48.79
C SER A 3 14.29 -21.60 48.35
N GLU A 4 14.64 -20.52 47.65
CA GLU A 4 13.66 -19.68 46.94
C GLU A 4 13.26 -20.37 45.63
N PRO A 5 11.97 -20.33 45.21
CA PRO A 5 11.57 -20.92 43.94
C PRO A 5 11.83 -19.96 42.77
N GLU A 6 12.24 -20.58 41.66
CA GLU A 6 12.74 -19.99 40.43
C GLU A 6 11.68 -19.15 39.68
N ALA A 7 12.11 -17.98 39.20
CA ALA A 7 11.41 -17.26 38.15
C ALA A 7 11.54 -18.05 36.83
N GLY A 8 10.44 -18.63 36.37
CA GLY A 8 10.35 -19.26 35.06
C GLY A 8 10.65 -18.23 33.97
N SER A 9 11.76 -18.42 33.27
CA SER A 9 12.06 -17.70 32.03
C SER A 9 11.17 -18.24 30.91
N GLU A 10 10.20 -17.45 30.47
CA GLU A 10 9.55 -17.67 29.18
C GLU A 10 10.62 -17.58 28.07
N PRO A 11 10.63 -18.49 27.08
CA PRO A 11 11.60 -18.43 26.00
C PRO A 11 11.29 -17.19 25.18
N ALA A 12 12.28 -16.30 25.07
CA ALA A 12 12.29 -15.20 24.13
C ALA A 12 11.97 -15.76 22.74
N GLY A 13 10.75 -15.49 22.26
CA GLY A 13 10.36 -15.72 20.88
C GLY A 13 11.41 -15.05 20.00
N ALA A 14 11.97 -15.81 19.07
CA ALA A 14 12.98 -15.35 18.15
C ALA A 14 12.50 -14.07 17.48
N ASP A 15 13.14 -12.96 17.87
CA ASP A 15 12.99 -11.65 17.26
C ASP A 15 13.49 -11.80 15.81
N GLU A 16 12.55 -11.93 14.88
CA GLU A 16 12.84 -11.81 13.46
C GLU A 16 13.62 -10.51 13.27
N ALA A 17 14.81 -10.61 12.67
CA ALA A 17 15.71 -9.48 12.49
C ALA A 17 14.91 -8.25 12.02
N PRO A 18 15.01 -7.09 12.69
CA PRO A 18 14.15 -5.96 12.41
C PRO A 18 14.35 -5.56 10.96
N GLY A 19 13.35 -5.87 10.13
CA GLY A 19 13.28 -5.40 8.76
C GLY A 19 13.49 -3.89 8.75
N GLU A 20 14.33 -3.42 7.85
CA GLU A 20 14.70 -2.02 7.75
C GLU A 20 13.43 -1.15 7.72
N ARG A 21 13.18 -0.40 8.80
CA ARG A 21 11.94 0.38 8.95
C ARG A 21 11.90 1.45 7.86
N ARG A 22 11.15 1.20 6.79
CA ARG A 22 10.92 2.17 5.72
C ARG A 22 10.19 3.39 6.30
N ARG A 23 10.87 4.54 6.33
CA ARG A 23 10.27 5.82 6.75
C ARG A 23 9.57 6.48 5.56
N CYS A 24 8.29 6.74 5.70
CA CYS A 24 7.50 7.58 4.80
C CYS A 24 6.88 8.76 5.57
N ASP A 25 6.53 9.82 4.86
CA ASP A 25 5.78 10.94 5.41
C ASP A 25 4.27 10.62 5.44
N VAL A 26 3.79 9.87 4.44
CA VAL A 26 2.40 9.47 4.27
C VAL A 26 2.32 8.04 3.77
N LEU A 27 1.44 7.25 4.38
CA LEU A 27 1.03 5.94 3.92
C LEU A 27 -0.40 6.02 3.38
N VAL A 28 -0.61 5.56 2.15
CA VAL A 28 -1.93 5.43 1.52
C VAL A 28 -2.24 3.95 1.36
N LEU A 29 -3.36 3.50 1.93
CA LEU A 29 -3.85 2.14 1.81
C LEU A 29 -4.95 2.09 0.75
N GLY A 30 -4.68 1.40 -0.35
CA GLY A 30 -5.50 1.38 -1.55
C GLY A 30 -5.13 2.47 -2.56
N ALA A 31 -4.94 2.05 -3.80
CA ALA A 31 -4.59 2.79 -5.00
C ALA A 31 -5.71 2.79 -6.04
N SER A 32 -6.95 2.45 -5.65
CA SER A 32 -8.14 2.68 -6.46
C SER A 32 -8.45 4.19 -6.57
N PHE A 33 -9.66 4.55 -7.00
CA PHE A 33 -10.06 5.95 -7.27
C PHE A 33 -9.79 6.91 -6.12
N GLY A 34 -10.11 6.50 -4.88
CA GLY A 34 -9.86 7.32 -3.70
C GLY A 34 -8.38 7.56 -3.45
N GLY A 35 -7.56 6.51 -3.53
CA GLY A 35 -6.10 6.62 -3.37
C GLY A 35 -5.46 7.49 -4.44
N VAL A 36 -5.83 7.27 -5.71
CA VAL A 36 -5.37 8.09 -6.84
C VAL A 36 -5.73 9.57 -6.64
N GLU A 37 -6.96 9.87 -6.23
CA GLU A 37 -7.37 11.26 -6.00
C GLU A 37 -6.58 11.89 -4.84
N VAL A 38 -6.36 11.17 -3.74
CA VAL A 38 -5.50 11.64 -2.65
C VAL A 38 -4.11 11.97 -3.15
N LEU A 39 -3.49 11.08 -3.93
CA LEU A 39 -2.16 11.32 -4.51
C LEU A 39 -2.14 12.57 -5.39
N LEU A 40 -3.12 12.72 -6.28
CA LEU A 40 -3.24 13.91 -7.14
C LEU A 40 -3.38 15.20 -6.31
N GLN A 41 -4.16 15.17 -5.23
CA GLN A 41 -4.32 16.34 -4.35
C GLN A 41 -3.04 16.64 -3.56
N LEU A 42 -2.32 15.62 -3.08
CA LEU A 42 -1.02 15.81 -2.41
C LEU A 42 0.00 16.47 -3.35
N GLN A 43 0.09 15.99 -4.59
CA GLN A 43 1.00 16.53 -5.60
C GLN A 43 0.65 17.98 -5.99
N ARG A 44 -0.64 18.33 -6.02
CA ARG A 44 -1.09 19.68 -6.42
C ARG A 44 -1.05 20.71 -5.30
N ARG A 45 -1.33 20.30 -4.06
CA ARG A 45 -1.59 21.24 -2.96
C ARG A 45 -0.42 21.43 -2.01
N LEU A 46 0.54 20.51 -1.99
CA LEU A 46 1.64 20.61 -1.05
C LEU A 46 2.85 21.32 -1.68
N PRO A 47 3.45 22.30 -0.98
CA PRO A 47 4.55 23.10 -1.52
C PRO A 47 5.89 22.34 -1.56
N ARG A 48 5.94 21.13 -1.00
CA ARG A 48 7.14 20.28 -0.98
C ARG A 48 6.78 18.84 -1.34
N PRO A 49 7.67 18.11 -2.02
CA PRO A 49 7.48 16.68 -2.27
C PRO A 49 7.50 15.91 -0.94
N LEU A 50 6.52 15.02 -0.77
CA LEU A 50 6.46 14.07 0.34
C LEU A 50 6.99 12.71 -0.13
N LYS A 51 7.58 11.94 0.79
CA LYS A 51 7.81 10.51 0.60
C LYS A 51 6.51 9.77 0.90
N VAL A 52 5.79 9.40 -0.15
CA VAL A 52 4.51 8.70 -0.04
C VAL A 52 4.72 7.23 -0.37
N VAL A 53 4.22 6.35 0.49
CA VAL A 53 4.13 4.91 0.19
C VAL A 53 2.66 4.57 -0.03
N VAL A 54 2.38 3.89 -1.13
CA VAL A 54 1.05 3.38 -1.47
C VAL A 54 1.12 1.87 -1.38
N VAL A 55 0.21 1.28 -0.60
CA VAL A 55 0.06 -0.18 -0.51
C VAL A 55 -1.26 -0.56 -1.14
N ASP A 56 -1.23 -1.45 -2.13
CA ASP A 56 -2.45 -2.04 -2.69
C ASP A 56 -2.19 -3.46 -3.19
N ARG A 57 -3.14 -4.36 -2.94
CA ARG A 57 -3.21 -5.72 -3.47
C ARG A 57 -3.52 -5.81 -4.97
N GLN A 58 -3.93 -4.71 -5.59
CA GLN A 58 -4.25 -4.65 -7.02
C GLN A 58 -3.30 -3.71 -7.76
N ARG A 59 -2.58 -4.24 -8.75
CA ARG A 59 -1.74 -3.44 -9.67
C ARG A 59 -2.56 -2.63 -10.66
N THR A 60 -3.73 -3.17 -11.05
CA THR A 60 -4.63 -2.55 -12.03
C THR A 60 -6.03 -2.45 -11.46
N HIS A 61 -6.73 -1.35 -11.78
CA HIS A 61 -8.09 -1.09 -11.32
C HIS A 61 -9.04 -0.90 -12.49
N GLY A 62 -10.11 -1.70 -12.52
CA GLY A 62 -11.23 -1.47 -13.42
C GLY A 62 -12.05 -0.25 -12.97
N TYR A 63 -12.71 0.40 -13.92
CA TYR A 63 -13.69 1.43 -13.59
C TYR A 63 -14.99 0.77 -13.13
N ILE A 64 -15.24 0.78 -11.81
CA ILE A 64 -16.37 0.11 -11.16
C ILE A 64 -17.72 0.42 -11.83
N PRO A 65 -18.03 1.67 -12.22
CA PRO A 65 -19.28 1.98 -12.92
C PRO A 65 -19.46 1.21 -14.23
N LEU A 66 -18.39 0.79 -14.91
CA LEU A 66 -18.45 -0.02 -16.14
C LEU A 66 -18.33 -1.52 -15.90
N ALA A 67 -18.39 -2.00 -14.65
CA ALA A 67 -18.29 -3.44 -14.36
C ALA A 67 -19.35 -4.27 -15.10
N HIS A 68 -20.57 -3.73 -15.26
CA HIS A 68 -21.65 -4.38 -16.00
C HIS A 68 -21.33 -4.59 -17.48
N GLU A 69 -20.73 -3.59 -18.13
CA GLU A 69 -20.28 -3.70 -19.52
C GLU A 69 -19.21 -4.78 -19.69
N ARG A 70 -18.31 -4.93 -18.69
CA ARG A 70 -17.26 -5.96 -18.70
C ARG A 70 -17.86 -7.36 -18.54
N LEU A 71 -18.86 -7.52 -17.67
CA LEU A 71 -19.56 -8.80 -17.48
C LEU A 71 -20.34 -9.21 -18.74
N CYS A 72 -20.87 -8.24 -19.49
CA CYS A 72 -21.54 -8.47 -20.76
C CYS A 72 -20.58 -8.58 -21.96
N ALA A 73 -19.27 -8.64 -21.73
CA ALA A 73 -18.22 -8.66 -22.76
C ALA A 73 -18.28 -7.49 -23.77
N ARG A 74 -18.90 -6.36 -23.37
CA ARG A 74 -18.99 -5.14 -24.19
C ARG A 74 -17.71 -4.32 -24.14
N ILE A 75 -16.93 -4.48 -23.07
CA ILE A 75 -15.57 -3.93 -22.93
C ILE A 75 -14.58 -5.05 -22.63
N GLY A 76 -13.42 -4.99 -23.28
CA GLY A 76 -12.35 -5.95 -23.09
C GLY A 76 -11.63 -5.79 -21.74
N PRO A 77 -10.79 -6.78 -21.36
CA PRO A 77 -10.03 -6.74 -20.11
C PRO A 77 -9.03 -5.58 -20.04
N GLY A 78 -8.66 -4.98 -21.18
CA GLY A 78 -7.82 -3.78 -21.24
C GLY A 78 -8.49 -2.48 -20.79
N ALA A 79 -9.80 -2.51 -20.46
CA ALA A 79 -10.51 -1.36 -19.88
C ALA A 79 -10.24 -1.23 -18.37
N ALA A 80 -8.95 -1.23 -17.99
CA ALA A 80 -8.48 -1.04 -16.62
C ALA A 80 -7.33 -0.02 -16.63
N LEU A 81 -7.23 0.75 -15.54
CA LEU A 81 -6.10 1.64 -15.32
C LEU A 81 -4.94 0.84 -14.74
N ASP A 82 -3.75 1.00 -15.32
CA ASP A 82 -2.51 0.55 -14.68
C ASP A 82 -2.12 1.53 -13.57
N THR A 83 -2.72 1.29 -12.39
CA THR A 83 -2.56 2.11 -11.20
C THR A 83 -1.15 2.03 -10.63
N GLU A 84 -0.48 0.87 -10.70
CA GLU A 84 0.92 0.79 -10.31
C GLU A 84 1.79 1.68 -11.20
N ALA A 85 1.65 1.59 -12.53
CA ALA A 85 2.41 2.43 -13.45
C ALA A 85 2.12 3.93 -13.21
N PHE A 86 0.85 4.28 -13.01
CA PHE A 86 0.47 5.64 -12.67
C PHE A 86 1.12 6.12 -11.36
N VAL A 87 1.04 5.33 -10.29
CA VAL A 87 1.62 5.68 -8.97
C VAL A 87 3.13 5.85 -9.09
N ARG A 88 3.83 4.93 -9.76
CA ARG A 88 5.28 4.99 -9.98
C ARG A 88 5.71 6.17 -10.85
N SER A 89 4.81 6.74 -11.66
CA SER A 89 5.10 7.94 -12.44
C SER A 89 5.14 9.22 -11.60
N LEU A 90 4.57 9.20 -10.38
CA LEU A 90 4.51 10.37 -9.52
C LEU A 90 5.82 10.55 -8.72
N PRO A 91 6.37 11.77 -8.66
CA PRO A 91 7.61 12.02 -7.95
C PRO A 91 7.43 11.79 -6.45
N GLY A 92 8.37 11.04 -5.85
CA GLY A 92 8.39 10.77 -4.41
C GLY A 92 7.35 9.74 -3.94
N VAL A 93 6.70 9.03 -4.86
CA VAL A 93 5.68 8.02 -4.54
C VAL A 93 6.18 6.61 -4.87
N GLU A 94 6.09 5.72 -3.89
CA GLU A 94 6.40 4.30 -4.02
C GLU A 94 5.11 3.48 -4.05
N PHE A 95 5.06 2.45 -4.90
CA PHE A 95 4.01 1.44 -4.89
C PHE A 95 4.53 0.12 -4.33
N VAL A 96 3.86 -0.37 -3.30
CA VAL A 96 4.07 -1.67 -2.65
C VAL A 96 2.85 -2.54 -2.92
N HIS A 97 3.07 -3.71 -3.50
CA HIS A 97 2.01 -4.66 -3.80
C HIS A 97 1.85 -5.65 -2.64
N ASP A 98 0.90 -5.37 -1.74
CA ASP A 98 0.70 -6.12 -0.49
C ASP A 98 -0.74 -5.94 0.06
N GLU A 99 -1.10 -6.68 1.12
CA GLU A 99 -2.40 -6.62 1.84
C GLU A 99 -2.33 -6.03 3.25
#